data_AF-A0A0Q3TAZ9-F1
#
_entry.id   AF-A0A0Q3TAZ9-F1
#
_cell.length_a   1.000
_cell.length_b   1.000
_cell.length_c   1.000
_cell.angle_alpha   90.00
_cell.angle_beta   90.00
_cell.angle_gamma   90.00
#
_symmetry.space_group_name_H-M   'P 1'
#
loop_
_entity.id
_entity.type
_entity.pdbx_description
1 polymer ?
#
loop_
_entity_poly.entity_id
_entity_poly.type
_entity_poly.pdbx_seq_one_letter_code
_entity_poly.pdbx_strand_id
1 'polypeptide(L)'
;MIYLLSVLALTWNPVIWRVHYKQRSFISFQVIRLLLGFAIIFCISYFGLVDHTLQAFISYGLYILGFFLLLDILYAQTKKARITPIIGAVFIIAGLFFSFIYPITITNDKYEFVKAKVKTVSKIDASIDEKHIPVVPEKYARYRSEKLIGELKHSSYYDLGDSTIQKMDGHLYWVTPIEYTGFFKWIKGEKVPGYIKMSAEDERAEAQLIKTKMIYVPSAFFGKNVKRHVRSLHKDKILLDVSFEPDDQDHPYYVIPYGEYKKFRNIVDVQGIYLVDPATGKTKEYTLANLPDFIDHAIPTSVAEDWNEWYGKYVHGFWNSHFSQEDVMVPTQWKGVDEVNGVFNHDLQLHWFTDFTRPKSGSGSMVSYSILNARTGKFTFYTEGNGLLNGKSAMNVAEKTFRANKYDAGTPILYSIYGQFTWVVPLMDSNHVLREMMLINAKDEKVYSAEDSKRALFDNYKYAIATKLGNDVATPTDQALLKSLKGTVTHVYKAETAQSTTVKFMVDGSEKIFVVQSTDFPYSIFLEKGSVVEFKYVDTNETIASINGEFKILK
;
A
#
# COMPACT_ATOMS: atom_id res chain seq x y z
N MET A 1 -12.72 36.17 -2.97
CA MET A 1 -11.57 36.55 -3.81
C MET A 1 -11.46 35.68 -5.07
N ILE A 2 -11.39 34.34 -4.96
CA ILE A 2 -11.22 33.48 -6.15
C ILE A 2 -12.32 33.62 -7.22
N TYR A 3 -13.58 33.86 -6.83
CA TYR A 3 -14.68 34.08 -7.77
C TYR A 3 -14.57 35.36 -8.60
N LEU A 4 -13.75 36.34 -8.20
CA LEU A 4 -13.48 37.54 -9.00
C LEU A 4 -12.75 37.19 -10.31
N LEU A 5 -12.11 36.04 -10.36
CA LEU A 5 -11.48 35.53 -11.57
C LEU A 5 -12.50 35.21 -12.67
N SER A 6 -13.80 35.15 -12.38
CA SER A 6 -14.82 35.02 -13.42
C SER A 6 -14.82 36.19 -14.41
N VAL A 7 -14.31 37.36 -14.02
CA VAL A 7 -14.13 38.54 -14.88
C VAL A 7 -13.15 38.25 -16.04
N LEU A 8 -12.24 37.30 -15.85
CA LEU A 8 -11.35 36.80 -16.91
C LEU A 8 -12.12 36.16 -18.06
N ALA A 9 -13.36 35.73 -17.82
CA ALA A 9 -14.22 35.17 -18.86
C ALA A 9 -14.73 36.23 -19.84
N LEU A 10 -14.70 37.52 -19.50
CA LEU A 10 -15.19 38.59 -20.39
C LEU A 10 -14.29 38.77 -21.63
N THR A 11 -14.80 39.43 -22.66
CA THR A 11 -13.96 39.91 -23.77
C THR A 11 -13.07 41.04 -23.27
N TRP A 12 -11.76 40.93 -23.45
CA TRP A 12 -10.81 41.95 -22.97
C TRP A 12 -10.32 42.90 -24.07
N ASN A 13 -10.73 42.68 -25.32
CA ASN A 13 -10.34 43.54 -26.43
C ASN A 13 -11.16 44.84 -26.45
N PRO A 14 -10.56 46.01 -26.18
CA PRO A 14 -11.30 47.28 -26.12
C PRO A 14 -11.89 47.69 -27.48
N VAL A 15 -11.33 47.21 -28.60
CA VAL A 15 -11.87 47.48 -29.94
C VAL A 15 -13.22 46.78 -30.13
N ILE A 16 -13.36 45.54 -29.65
CA ILE A 16 -14.63 44.80 -29.71
C ILE A 16 -15.69 45.56 -28.89
N TRP A 17 -15.34 46.01 -27.69
CA TRP A 17 -16.23 46.83 -26.87
C TRP A 17 -16.63 48.13 -27.56
N ARG A 18 -15.69 48.88 -28.14
CA ARG A 18 -16.00 50.15 -28.84
C ARG A 18 -17.02 49.96 -29.96
N VAL A 19 -16.97 48.83 -30.69
CA VAL A 19 -17.89 48.54 -31.81
C VAL A 19 -19.23 48.00 -31.32
N HIS A 20 -19.24 47.12 -30.31
CA HIS A 20 -20.42 46.32 -29.97
C HIS A 20 -21.12 46.70 -28.65
N TYR A 21 -20.60 47.63 -27.83
CA TYR A 21 -21.17 47.91 -26.50
C TYR A 21 -22.65 48.33 -26.49
N LYS A 22 -23.15 48.95 -27.57
CA LYS A 22 -24.57 49.33 -27.70
C LYS A 22 -25.48 48.17 -28.11
N GLN A 23 -24.92 47.04 -28.56
CA GLN A 23 -25.69 45.90 -29.02
C GLN A 23 -26.14 45.06 -27.82
N ARG A 24 -27.47 44.86 -27.67
CA ARG A 24 -28.02 44.04 -26.59
C ARG A 24 -27.49 42.61 -26.63
N SER A 25 -27.33 42.02 -27.82
CA SER A 25 -26.77 40.68 -28.00
C SER A 25 -25.34 40.56 -27.47
N PHE A 26 -24.51 41.59 -27.65
CA PHE A 26 -23.14 41.62 -27.13
C PHE A 26 -23.13 41.68 -25.60
N ILE A 27 -23.92 42.56 -24.98
CA ILE A 27 -24.03 42.64 -23.52
C ILE A 27 -24.56 41.32 -22.94
N SER A 28 -25.61 40.74 -23.53
CA SER A 28 -26.12 39.43 -23.11
C SER A 28 -25.05 38.33 -23.22
N PHE A 29 -24.24 38.33 -24.28
CA PHE A 29 -23.13 37.39 -24.44
C PHE A 29 -22.07 37.55 -23.34
N GLN A 30 -21.71 38.78 -22.97
CA GLN A 30 -20.76 39.05 -21.87
C GLN A 30 -21.31 38.60 -20.52
N VAL A 31 -22.61 38.82 -20.25
CA VAL A 31 -23.27 38.31 -19.04
C VAL A 31 -23.24 36.78 -18.99
N ILE A 32 -23.55 36.11 -20.10
CA ILE A 32 -23.48 34.64 -20.20
C ILE A 32 -22.05 34.15 -19.94
N ARG A 33 -21.04 34.80 -20.52
CA ARG A 33 -19.63 34.45 -20.28
C ARG A 33 -19.24 34.60 -18.82
N LEU A 34 -19.67 35.67 -18.16
CA LEU A 34 -19.41 35.89 -16.74
C LEU A 34 -20.06 34.80 -15.87
N LEU A 35 -21.32 34.47 -16.13
CA LEU A 35 -22.04 33.40 -15.42
C LEU A 35 -21.37 32.03 -15.65
N LEU A 36 -20.95 31.74 -16.88
CA LEU A 36 -20.23 30.50 -17.20
C LEU A 36 -18.87 30.46 -16.51
N GLY A 37 -18.11 31.56 -16.52
CA GLY A 37 -16.83 31.67 -15.82
C GLY A 37 -17.00 31.45 -14.30
N PHE A 38 -18.04 32.04 -13.71
CA PHE A 38 -18.38 31.82 -12.32
C PHE A 38 -18.74 30.35 -12.06
N ALA A 39 -19.57 29.74 -12.91
CA ALA A 39 -19.95 28.33 -12.78
C ALA A 39 -18.74 27.39 -12.90
N ILE A 40 -17.82 27.63 -13.84
CA ILE A 40 -16.60 26.84 -13.99
C ILE A 40 -15.72 26.95 -12.74
N ILE A 41 -15.46 28.17 -12.26
CA ILE A 41 -14.65 28.39 -11.04
C ILE A 41 -15.33 27.76 -9.82
N PHE A 42 -16.64 27.87 -9.71
CA PHE A 42 -17.42 27.21 -8.67
C PHE A 42 -17.26 25.70 -8.74
N CYS A 43 -17.42 25.09 -9.92
CA CYS A 43 -17.27 23.65 -10.07
C CYS A 43 -15.86 23.17 -9.70
N ILE A 44 -14.82 23.85 -10.19
CA ILE A 44 -13.42 23.49 -9.92
C ILE A 44 -13.08 23.66 -8.42
N SER A 45 -13.49 24.76 -7.81
CA SER A 45 -13.19 25.06 -6.40
C SER A 45 -14.01 24.20 -5.43
N TYR A 46 -15.31 24.03 -5.69
CA TYR A 46 -16.24 23.39 -4.76
C TYR A 46 -16.35 21.87 -4.94
N PHE A 47 -16.41 21.39 -6.19
CA PHE A 47 -16.48 19.94 -6.47
C PHE A 47 -15.10 19.35 -6.76
N GLY A 48 -14.26 20.06 -7.52
CA GLY A 48 -12.88 19.62 -7.79
C GLY A 48 -11.92 19.75 -6.61
N LEU A 49 -12.33 20.49 -5.55
CA LEU A 49 -11.54 20.73 -4.34
C LEU A 49 -10.13 21.25 -4.64
N VAL A 50 -9.97 22.01 -5.73
CA VAL A 50 -8.70 22.58 -6.14
C VAL A 50 -8.24 23.63 -5.12
N ASP A 51 -6.96 23.57 -4.78
CA ASP A 51 -6.30 24.54 -3.90
C ASP A 51 -6.25 25.94 -4.51
N HIS A 52 -6.28 26.96 -3.65
CA HIS A 52 -6.28 28.37 -4.04
C HIS A 52 -4.85 28.91 -4.13
N THR A 53 -3.93 28.10 -4.67
CA THR A 53 -2.53 28.51 -4.90
C THR A 53 -2.38 29.18 -6.26
N LEU A 54 -1.30 29.96 -6.42
CA LEU A 54 -0.95 30.54 -7.71
C LEU A 54 -0.69 29.46 -8.77
N GLN A 55 -0.08 28.33 -8.37
CA GLN A 55 0.18 27.23 -9.29
C GLN A 55 -1.12 26.63 -9.83
N ALA A 56 -2.10 26.33 -8.97
CA ALA A 56 -3.42 25.88 -9.40
C ALA A 56 -4.07 26.90 -10.34
N PHE A 57 -4.04 28.18 -9.96
CA PHE A 57 -4.60 29.23 -10.78
C PHE A 57 -3.99 29.28 -12.18
N ILE A 58 -2.67 29.16 -12.32
CA ILE A 58 -2.03 29.14 -13.64
C ILE A 58 -2.41 27.85 -14.37
N SER A 59 -2.27 26.67 -13.75
CA SER A 59 -2.53 25.38 -14.41
C SER A 59 -3.94 25.28 -14.99
N TYR A 60 -4.98 25.63 -14.22
CA TYR A 60 -6.37 25.59 -14.72
C TYR A 60 -6.75 26.87 -15.47
N GLY A 61 -6.22 28.02 -15.05
CA GLY A 61 -6.53 29.33 -15.62
C GLY A 61 -6.04 29.49 -17.05
N LEU A 62 -4.91 28.90 -17.44
CA LEU A 62 -4.43 28.90 -18.84
C LEU A 62 -5.51 28.35 -19.80
N TYR A 63 -6.14 27.23 -19.45
CA TYR A 63 -7.20 26.62 -20.26
C TYR A 63 -8.48 27.45 -20.26
N ILE A 64 -8.91 27.93 -19.09
CA ILE A 64 -10.13 28.74 -18.96
C ILE A 64 -10.00 30.06 -19.73
N LEU A 65 -8.90 30.79 -19.52
CA LEU A 65 -8.59 32.02 -20.25
C LEU A 65 -8.47 31.77 -21.74
N GLY A 66 -7.71 30.74 -22.13
CA GLY A 66 -7.52 30.37 -23.53
C GLY A 66 -8.83 30.09 -24.25
N PHE A 67 -9.72 29.33 -23.60
CA PHE A 67 -11.06 29.04 -24.12
C PHE A 67 -11.90 30.31 -24.31
N PHE A 68 -11.99 31.19 -23.30
CA PHE A 68 -12.79 32.41 -23.41
C PHE A 68 -12.22 33.40 -24.44
N LEU A 69 -10.90 33.50 -24.56
CA LEU A 69 -10.27 34.33 -25.59
C LEU A 69 -10.48 33.77 -27.00
N LEU A 70 -10.53 32.44 -27.17
CA LEU A 70 -10.87 31.81 -28.44
C LEU A 70 -12.29 32.14 -28.90
N LEU A 71 -13.26 32.25 -27.98
CA LEU A 71 -14.64 32.63 -28.31
C LEU A 71 -14.75 34.03 -28.95
N ASP A 72 -13.75 34.91 -28.79
CA ASP A 72 -13.72 36.19 -29.47
C ASP A 72 -13.58 36.07 -31.00
N ILE A 73 -13.33 34.86 -31.54
CA ILE A 73 -13.40 34.58 -32.98
C ILE A 73 -14.75 34.95 -33.60
N LEU A 74 -15.84 34.96 -32.82
CA LEU A 74 -17.16 35.41 -33.24
C LEU A 74 -17.17 36.89 -33.69
N TYR A 75 -16.20 37.68 -33.26
CA TYR A 75 -16.03 39.08 -33.62
C TYR A 75 -14.86 39.31 -34.60
N ALA A 76 -14.36 38.26 -35.26
CA ALA A 76 -13.19 38.31 -36.15
C ALA A 76 -13.33 39.25 -37.38
N GLN A 77 -14.55 39.71 -37.67
CA GLN A 77 -14.83 40.73 -38.69
C GLN A 77 -14.40 42.14 -38.25
N THR A 78 -14.28 42.40 -36.94
CA THR A 78 -13.82 43.68 -36.40
C THR A 78 -12.30 43.80 -36.55
N LYS A 79 -11.81 44.96 -37.04
CA LYS A 79 -10.38 45.22 -37.23
C LYS A 79 -9.62 45.00 -35.91
N LYS A 80 -8.53 44.24 -35.93
CA LYS A 80 -7.73 43.82 -34.73
C LYS A 80 -8.44 42.88 -33.74
N ALA A 81 -9.68 42.43 -33.99
CA ALA A 81 -10.33 41.43 -33.14
C ALA A 81 -9.71 40.03 -33.28
N ARG A 82 -9.09 39.71 -34.42
CA ARG A 82 -8.42 38.42 -34.66
C ARG A 82 -7.23 38.13 -33.73
N ILE A 83 -6.71 39.15 -33.04
CA ILE A 83 -5.57 38.98 -32.12
C ILE A 83 -5.97 38.20 -30.86
N THR A 84 -7.18 38.40 -30.33
CA THR A 84 -7.61 37.71 -29.10
C THR A 84 -7.73 36.19 -29.25
N PRO A 85 -8.34 35.61 -30.30
CA PRO A 85 -8.35 34.16 -30.45
C PRO A 85 -6.96 33.58 -30.69
N ILE A 86 -6.03 34.31 -31.35
CA ILE A 86 -4.63 33.88 -31.47
C ILE A 86 -3.97 33.79 -30.10
N ILE A 87 -4.15 34.83 -29.26
CA ILE A 87 -3.67 34.80 -27.87
C ILE A 87 -4.30 33.63 -27.12
N GLY A 88 -5.61 33.41 -27.27
CA GLY A 88 -6.31 32.27 -26.66
C GLY A 88 -5.70 30.91 -27.05
N ALA A 89 -5.36 30.73 -28.33
CA ALA A 89 -4.66 29.53 -28.80
C ALA A 89 -3.28 29.38 -28.15
N VAL A 90 -2.52 30.46 -28.00
CA VAL A 90 -1.22 30.45 -27.30
C VAL A 90 -1.38 30.02 -25.84
N PHE A 91 -2.41 30.51 -25.14
CA PHE A 91 -2.70 30.11 -23.76
C PHE A 91 -3.02 28.61 -23.65
N ILE A 92 -3.80 28.06 -24.59
CA ILE A 92 -4.08 26.61 -24.62
C ILE A 92 -2.81 25.81 -24.91
N ILE A 93 -2.01 26.23 -25.89
CA ILE A 93 -0.73 25.57 -26.22
C ILE A 93 0.21 25.60 -25.02
N ALA A 94 0.30 26.72 -24.31
CA ALA A 94 1.07 26.83 -23.08
C ALA A 94 0.54 25.88 -22.00
N GLY A 95 -0.79 25.79 -21.81
CA GLY A 95 -1.40 24.81 -20.92
C GLY A 95 -1.02 23.37 -21.28
N LEU A 96 -1.16 22.99 -22.55
CA LEU A 96 -0.78 21.67 -23.07
C LEU A 96 0.71 21.38 -22.85
N PHE A 97 1.58 22.36 -23.05
CA PHE A 97 3.01 22.24 -22.77
C PHE A 97 3.24 21.91 -21.29
N PHE A 98 2.64 22.66 -20.36
CA PHE A 98 2.81 22.40 -18.93
C PHE A 98 2.21 21.08 -18.45
N SER A 99 1.12 20.62 -19.08
CA SER A 99 0.47 19.35 -18.71
C SER A 99 1.18 18.11 -19.27
N PHE A 100 1.78 18.20 -20.46
CA PHE A 100 2.31 17.01 -21.15
C PHE A 100 3.82 17.03 -21.39
N ILE A 101 4.42 18.19 -21.65
CA ILE A 101 5.84 18.29 -22.01
C ILE A 101 6.69 18.62 -20.79
N TYR A 102 6.27 19.59 -19.97
CA TYR A 102 7.01 19.99 -18.78
C TYR A 102 7.31 18.83 -17.80
N PRO A 103 6.38 17.90 -17.49
CA PRO A 103 6.66 16.76 -16.60
C PRO A 103 7.81 15.88 -17.08
N ILE A 104 8.00 15.78 -18.40
CA ILE A 104 9.07 14.99 -19.04
C ILE A 104 10.43 15.70 -18.85
N THR A 105 10.45 17.02 -18.92
CA THR A 105 11.69 17.82 -18.78
C THR A 105 12.27 17.80 -17.36
N ILE A 106 11.47 17.44 -16.35
CA ILE A 106 11.84 17.50 -14.93
C ILE A 106 12.05 16.11 -14.28
N THR A 107 12.21 15.05 -15.08
CA THR A 107 12.49 13.70 -14.58
C THR A 107 13.70 13.66 -13.64
N ASN A 108 14.76 14.40 -13.94
CA ASN A 108 15.92 14.54 -13.07
C ASN A 108 15.59 15.26 -11.76
N ASP A 109 14.73 16.29 -11.79
CA ASP A 109 14.27 16.98 -10.56
C ASP A 109 13.44 16.04 -9.67
N LYS A 110 12.59 15.20 -10.26
CA LYS A 110 11.80 14.19 -9.54
C LYS A 110 12.71 13.16 -8.85
N TYR A 111 13.71 12.65 -9.58
CA TYR A 111 14.71 11.74 -9.03
C TYR A 111 15.49 12.37 -7.87
N GLU A 112 16.05 13.57 -8.07
CA GLU A 112 16.85 14.25 -7.03
C GLU A 112 16.01 14.64 -5.80
N PHE A 113 14.73 14.98 -5.98
CA PHE A 113 13.81 15.22 -4.86
C PHE A 113 13.65 13.99 -3.96
N VAL A 114 13.49 12.80 -4.54
CA VAL A 114 13.35 11.57 -3.77
C VAL A 114 14.69 11.12 -3.21
N LYS A 115 15.75 11.16 -4.02
CA LYS A 115 17.13 10.79 -3.61
C LYS A 115 17.59 11.55 -2.38
N ALA A 116 17.21 12.81 -2.20
CA ALA A 116 17.51 13.59 -1.00
C ALA A 116 16.88 13.02 0.29
N LYS A 117 15.85 12.18 0.19
CA LYS A 117 15.15 11.51 1.30
C LYS A 117 15.59 10.05 1.47
N VAL A 118 16.28 9.48 0.48
CA VAL A 118 16.63 8.05 0.43
C VAL A 118 17.93 7.78 1.18
N LYS A 119 17.89 6.78 2.06
CA LYS A 119 19.08 6.13 2.60
C LYS A 119 19.25 4.77 1.94
N THR A 120 20.34 4.57 1.22
CA THR A 120 20.69 3.27 0.63
C THR A 120 21.44 2.43 1.67
N VAL A 121 20.99 1.18 1.86
CA VAL A 121 21.57 0.25 2.83
C VAL A 121 21.76 -1.12 2.17
N SER A 122 22.85 -1.81 2.52
CA SER A 122 23.22 -3.10 1.93
C SER A 122 22.83 -4.32 2.76
N LYS A 123 22.33 -4.14 3.99
CA LYS A 123 21.99 -5.23 4.91
C LYS A 123 20.76 -4.90 5.77
N ILE A 124 19.90 -5.89 6.00
CA ILE A 124 18.84 -5.85 7.03
C ILE A 124 19.45 -5.99 8.43
N ASP A 125 18.98 -5.16 9.37
CA ASP A 125 19.35 -5.25 10.79
C ASP A 125 18.27 -5.80 11.73
N ALA A 126 17.05 -6.14 11.27
CA ALA A 126 15.99 -6.60 12.19
C ALA A 126 15.13 -7.74 11.64
N SER A 127 15.03 -8.82 12.43
CA SER A 127 13.97 -9.84 12.32
C SER A 127 12.71 -9.32 13.01
N ILE A 128 11.54 -9.64 12.45
CA ILE A 128 10.26 -9.27 13.05
C ILE A 128 9.74 -10.38 13.96
N ASP A 129 9.00 -10.03 15.01
CA ASP A 129 8.27 -10.99 15.82
C ASP A 129 7.12 -11.59 15.00
N GLU A 130 7.10 -12.92 14.88
CA GLU A 130 6.07 -13.71 14.20
C GLU A 130 4.66 -13.36 14.70
N LYS A 131 4.54 -13.06 15.99
CA LYS A 131 3.27 -12.71 16.63
C LYS A 131 2.57 -11.56 15.92
N HIS A 132 3.31 -10.55 15.49
CA HIS A 132 2.76 -9.30 14.95
C HIS A 132 2.78 -9.23 13.42
N ILE A 133 3.16 -10.30 12.72
CA ILE A 133 3.03 -10.36 11.26
C ILE A 133 1.53 -10.37 10.90
N PRO A 134 1.04 -9.40 10.09
CA PRO A 134 -0.34 -9.43 9.63
C PRO A 134 -0.51 -10.52 8.58
N VAL A 135 -1.44 -11.44 8.80
CA VAL A 135 -1.74 -12.58 7.91
C VAL A 135 -3.14 -12.50 7.31
N VAL A 136 -4.00 -11.64 7.85
CA VAL A 136 -5.36 -11.41 7.38
C VAL A 136 -5.32 -10.35 6.27
N PRO A 137 -5.65 -10.71 5.01
CA PRO A 137 -5.68 -9.73 3.92
C PRO A 137 -6.89 -8.80 4.02
N GLU A 138 -6.74 -7.58 3.51
CA GLU A 138 -7.80 -6.54 3.49
C GLU A 138 -9.12 -7.08 2.92
N LYS A 139 -9.08 -7.81 1.79
CA LYS A 139 -10.28 -8.36 1.15
C LYS A 139 -11.07 -9.31 2.06
N TYR A 140 -10.37 -10.12 2.85
CA TYR A 140 -11.03 -11.00 3.83
C TYR A 140 -11.59 -10.20 5.01
N ALA A 141 -10.85 -9.19 5.49
CA ALA A 141 -11.35 -8.29 6.53
C ALA A 141 -12.61 -7.54 6.07
N ARG A 142 -12.63 -7.08 4.82
CA ARG A 142 -13.79 -6.46 4.18
C ARG A 142 -14.96 -7.44 4.07
N TYR A 143 -14.74 -8.67 3.61
CA TYR A 143 -15.77 -9.73 3.56
C TYR A 143 -16.42 -9.99 4.93
N ARG A 144 -15.62 -10.05 6.01
CA ARG A 144 -16.14 -10.23 7.38
C ARG A 144 -16.92 -9.00 7.84
N SER A 145 -16.46 -7.81 7.48
CA SER A 145 -17.11 -6.54 7.80
C SER A 145 -18.47 -6.38 7.11
N GLU A 146 -18.61 -6.83 5.86
CA GLU A 146 -19.89 -6.77 5.12
C GLU A 146 -21.02 -7.53 5.82
N LYS A 147 -20.70 -8.63 6.51
CA LYS A 147 -21.70 -9.39 7.29
C LYS A 147 -22.32 -8.56 8.40
N LEU A 148 -21.54 -7.71 9.07
CA LEU A 148 -22.01 -6.84 10.14
C LEU A 148 -22.84 -5.66 9.61
N ILE A 149 -22.57 -5.19 8.38
CA ILE A 149 -23.41 -4.16 7.74
C ILE A 149 -24.85 -4.67 7.55
N GLY A 150 -25.02 -5.95 7.21
CA GLY A 150 -26.32 -6.59 7.05
C GLY A 150 -27.19 -6.55 8.30
N GLU A 151 -26.58 -6.49 9.49
CA GLU A 151 -27.26 -6.45 10.78
C GLU A 151 -27.68 -5.04 11.22
N LEU A 152 -27.21 -4.00 10.52
CA LEU A 152 -27.55 -2.61 10.83
C LEU A 152 -29.01 -2.30 10.52
N LYS A 153 -29.63 -1.47 11.36
CA LYS A 153 -30.90 -0.84 11.02
C LYS A 153 -30.73 0.00 9.76
N HIS A 154 -31.63 -0.19 8.81
CA HIS A 154 -31.56 0.46 7.49
C HIS A 154 -30.25 0.19 6.74
N SER A 155 -29.70 -1.04 6.84
CA SER A 155 -28.47 -1.48 6.16
C SER A 155 -28.33 -0.99 4.71
N SER A 156 -29.43 -0.95 3.94
CA SER A 156 -29.45 -0.39 2.57
C SER A 156 -29.02 1.08 2.42
N TYR A 157 -28.77 1.80 3.51
CA TYR A 157 -28.32 3.20 3.52
C TYR A 157 -26.80 3.29 3.55
N TYR A 158 -26.14 2.20 3.92
CA TYR A 158 -24.75 2.16 4.30
C TYR A 158 -23.98 1.10 3.51
N ASP A 159 -22.69 1.35 3.35
CA ASP A 159 -21.69 0.44 2.80
C ASP A 159 -20.38 0.65 3.56
N LEU A 160 -19.37 -0.14 3.24
CA LEU A 160 -18.01 0.03 3.77
C LEU A 160 -17.25 1.07 2.95
N GLY A 161 -16.60 2.00 3.63
CA GLY A 161 -15.55 2.83 3.05
C GLY A 161 -14.23 2.07 2.90
N ASP A 162 -13.16 2.82 2.63
CA ASP A 162 -11.82 2.25 2.44
C ASP A 162 -11.25 1.75 3.76
N SER A 163 -10.69 0.54 3.75
CA SER A 163 -10.10 -0.07 4.94
C SER A 163 -8.66 0.38 5.11
N THR A 164 -8.26 0.66 6.34
CA THR A 164 -6.87 0.98 6.68
C THR A 164 -6.35 -0.04 7.69
N ILE A 165 -5.07 -0.38 7.58
CA ILE A 165 -4.37 -1.17 8.60
C ILE A 165 -3.58 -0.22 9.47
N GLN A 166 -3.72 -0.36 10.79
CA GLN A 166 -3.00 0.46 11.76
C GLN A 166 -2.73 -0.33 13.04
N LYS A 167 -1.79 0.18 13.84
CA LYS A 167 -1.54 -0.29 15.19
C LYS A 167 -2.52 0.37 16.14
N MET A 168 -3.24 -0.43 16.92
CA MET A 168 -4.07 0.02 18.03
C MET A 168 -3.82 -0.87 19.24
N ASP A 169 -3.57 -0.28 20.40
CA ASP A 169 -3.34 -1.01 21.66
C ASP A 169 -2.27 -2.12 21.54
N GLY A 170 -1.20 -1.85 20.78
CA GLY A 170 -0.10 -2.79 20.57
C GLY A 170 -0.40 -3.97 19.63
N HIS A 171 -1.53 -3.94 18.91
CA HIS A 171 -1.94 -4.97 17.95
C HIS A 171 -2.33 -4.35 16.61
N LEU A 172 -2.21 -5.12 15.54
CA LEU A 172 -2.59 -4.66 14.20
C LEU A 172 -4.07 -4.95 13.90
N TYR A 173 -4.79 -3.93 13.45
CA TYR A 173 -6.19 -4.01 13.08
C TYR A 173 -6.44 -3.42 11.70
N TRP A 174 -7.33 -4.08 10.95
CA TRP A 174 -8.08 -3.46 9.87
C TRP A 174 -9.23 -2.66 10.46
N VAL A 175 -9.30 -1.38 10.13
CA VAL A 175 -10.41 -0.49 10.50
C VAL A 175 -11.10 0.00 9.24
N THR A 176 -12.42 -0.15 9.20
CA THR A 176 -13.22 0.16 8.01
C THR A 176 -14.38 1.08 8.42
N PRO A 177 -14.38 2.35 8.01
CA PRO A 177 -15.48 3.25 8.29
C PRO A 177 -16.74 2.78 7.56
N ILE A 178 -17.90 3.02 8.17
CA ILE A 178 -19.17 2.88 7.47
C ILE A 178 -19.42 4.18 6.71
N GLU A 179 -19.95 4.10 5.51
CA GLU A 179 -20.22 5.23 4.64
C GLU A 179 -21.65 5.14 4.10
N TYR A 180 -22.24 6.26 3.69
CA TYR A 180 -23.50 6.25 2.93
C TYR A 180 -23.33 5.69 1.51
N THR A 181 -24.35 4.98 1.01
CA THR A 181 -24.40 4.48 -0.37
C THR A 181 -24.84 5.51 -1.41
N GLY A 182 -25.32 6.68 -0.99
CA GLY A 182 -25.72 7.72 -1.94
C GLY A 182 -26.51 8.88 -1.35
N PHE A 183 -26.83 9.86 -2.19
CA PHE A 183 -27.41 11.16 -1.79
C PHE A 183 -28.72 11.06 -0.99
N PHE A 184 -29.71 10.32 -1.52
CA PHE A 184 -30.99 10.18 -0.83
C PHE A 184 -30.88 9.36 0.46
N LYS A 185 -29.91 8.45 0.52
CA LYS A 185 -29.62 7.63 1.70
C LYS A 185 -28.93 8.48 2.78
N TRP A 186 -28.02 9.36 2.38
CA TRP A 186 -27.42 10.38 3.24
C TRP A 186 -28.48 11.30 3.87
N ILE A 187 -29.41 11.85 3.07
CA ILE A 187 -30.49 12.71 3.58
C ILE A 187 -31.35 11.97 4.61
N LYS A 188 -31.68 10.69 4.36
CA LYS A 188 -32.53 9.90 5.26
C LYS A 188 -31.79 9.34 6.48
N GLY A 189 -30.51 9.03 6.33
CA GLY A 189 -29.70 8.36 7.33
C GLY A 189 -29.24 9.28 8.45
N GLU A 190 -29.19 10.60 8.22
CA GLU A 190 -28.74 11.71 9.09
C GLU A 190 -27.30 11.57 9.65
N LYS A 191 -26.90 10.38 10.11
CA LYS A 191 -25.57 10.01 10.62
C LYS A 191 -25.20 8.58 10.22
N VAL A 192 -23.91 8.35 10.08
CA VAL A 192 -23.31 7.02 9.97
C VAL A 192 -23.19 6.39 11.36
N PRO A 193 -23.46 5.08 11.52
CA PRO A 193 -23.56 4.42 12.82
C PRO A 193 -22.23 3.99 13.46
N GLY A 194 -21.11 4.07 12.75
CA GLY A 194 -19.79 3.79 13.30
C GLY A 194 -18.82 3.22 12.29
N TYR A 195 -17.91 2.36 12.75
CA TYR A 195 -16.93 1.67 11.92
C TYR A 195 -16.75 0.22 12.39
N ILE A 196 -16.09 -0.59 11.58
CA ILE A 196 -15.80 -1.98 11.89
C ILE A 196 -14.30 -2.14 12.13
N LYS A 197 -13.95 -2.92 13.15
CA LYS A 197 -12.59 -3.24 13.57
C LYS A 197 -12.39 -4.76 13.48
N MET A 198 -11.33 -5.22 12.84
CA MET A 198 -11.00 -6.64 12.73
C MET A 198 -9.49 -6.85 12.90
N SER A 199 -9.08 -7.90 13.59
CA SER A 199 -7.65 -8.21 13.73
C SER A 199 -7.01 -8.44 12.36
N ALA A 200 -5.83 -7.86 12.15
CA ALA A 200 -4.98 -8.19 11.02
C ALA A 200 -4.04 -9.39 11.31
N GLU A 201 -3.91 -9.77 12.59
CA GLU A 201 -2.94 -10.77 13.09
C GLU A 201 -3.54 -12.16 13.29
N ASP A 202 -4.83 -12.26 13.59
CA ASP A 202 -5.54 -13.51 13.92
C ASP A 202 -6.64 -13.80 12.89
N GLU A 203 -6.46 -14.87 12.12
CA GLU A 203 -7.38 -15.33 11.08
C GLU A 203 -8.75 -15.77 11.60
N ARG A 204 -8.85 -16.09 12.90
CA ARG A 204 -10.07 -16.56 13.57
C ARG A 204 -10.82 -15.45 14.31
N ALA A 205 -10.21 -14.28 14.47
CA ALA A 205 -10.83 -13.17 15.15
C ALA A 205 -12.14 -12.73 14.46
N GLU A 206 -13.13 -12.35 15.27
CA GLU A 206 -14.37 -11.79 14.76
C GLU A 206 -14.23 -10.28 14.51
N ALA A 207 -14.88 -9.82 13.44
CA ALA A 207 -15.04 -8.40 13.20
C ALA A 207 -15.98 -7.80 14.27
N GLN A 208 -15.71 -6.57 14.68
CA GLN A 208 -16.46 -5.89 15.74
C GLN A 208 -17.00 -4.56 15.22
N LEU A 209 -18.29 -4.31 15.44
CA LEU A 209 -18.91 -3.01 15.14
C LEU A 209 -18.70 -2.04 16.31
N ILE A 210 -17.91 -1.00 16.09
CA ILE A 210 -17.73 0.09 17.04
C ILE A 210 -18.77 1.18 16.75
N LYS A 211 -19.72 1.35 17.67
CA LYS A 211 -20.85 2.28 17.49
C LYS A 211 -20.44 3.70 17.86
N THR A 212 -20.39 4.58 16.86
CA THR A 212 -20.09 5.99 17.05
C THR A 212 -20.81 6.83 15.99
N LYS A 213 -21.22 8.04 16.33
CA LYS A 213 -21.99 8.89 15.42
C LYS A 213 -21.04 9.66 14.52
N MET A 214 -21.06 9.40 13.23
CA MET A 214 -20.23 10.11 12.25
C MET A 214 -21.10 10.92 11.28
N ILE A 215 -20.84 12.22 11.19
CA ILE A 215 -21.58 13.17 10.35
C ILE A 215 -20.70 13.64 9.20
N TYR A 216 -19.43 13.91 9.47
CA TYR A 216 -18.44 14.32 8.50
C TYR A 216 -17.68 13.10 8.00
N VAL A 217 -18.11 12.57 6.86
CA VAL A 217 -17.55 11.36 6.25
C VAL A 217 -17.28 11.61 4.75
N PRO A 218 -16.33 10.91 4.11
CA PRO A 218 -16.08 10.96 2.68
C PRO A 218 -17.34 10.85 1.80
N SER A 219 -18.30 9.99 2.11
CA SER A 219 -19.48 9.82 1.24
C SER A 219 -20.64 10.78 1.53
N ALA A 220 -20.52 11.61 2.58
CA ALA A 220 -21.49 12.67 2.83
C ALA A 220 -21.37 13.78 1.78
N PHE A 221 -22.44 14.55 1.61
CA PHE A 221 -22.51 15.59 0.57
C PHE A 221 -22.29 16.99 1.14
N PHE A 222 -21.96 17.91 0.23
CA PHE A 222 -21.76 19.32 0.53
C PHE A 222 -20.73 19.53 1.66
N GLY A 223 -21.00 20.45 2.59
CA GLY A 223 -20.09 20.75 3.70
C GLY A 223 -19.93 19.62 4.73
N LYS A 224 -20.64 18.49 4.58
CA LYS A 224 -20.45 17.30 5.40
C LYS A 224 -19.48 16.29 4.77
N ASN A 225 -19.13 16.46 3.50
CA ASN A 225 -17.99 15.73 2.93
C ASN A 225 -16.71 16.14 3.65
N VAL A 226 -15.96 15.17 4.20
CA VAL A 226 -14.81 15.46 5.08
C VAL A 226 -13.72 16.29 4.39
N LYS A 227 -13.34 15.94 3.15
CA LYS A 227 -12.30 16.65 2.38
C LYS A 227 -12.76 18.05 1.99
N ARG A 228 -14.05 18.24 1.67
CA ARG A 228 -14.66 19.54 1.38
C ARG A 228 -14.75 20.44 2.60
N HIS A 229 -15.08 19.86 3.75
CA HIS A 229 -15.10 20.55 5.03
C HIS A 229 -13.70 21.12 5.34
N VAL A 230 -12.66 20.30 5.24
CA VAL A 230 -11.27 20.76 5.39
C VAL A 230 -10.88 21.81 4.36
N ARG A 231 -11.21 21.62 3.07
CA ARG A 231 -10.97 22.61 2.00
C ARG A 231 -11.61 23.97 2.28
N SER A 232 -12.77 23.99 2.96
CA SER A 232 -13.45 25.24 3.30
C SER A 232 -12.70 26.05 4.37
N LEU A 233 -12.00 25.35 5.26
CA LEU A 233 -11.17 25.92 6.33
C LEU A 233 -9.76 26.27 5.83
N HIS A 234 -9.16 25.40 5.01
CA HIS A 234 -7.78 25.49 4.53
C HIS A 234 -7.74 25.53 2.99
N LYS A 235 -7.53 26.73 2.45
CA LYS A 235 -7.67 27.00 1.00
C LYS A 235 -6.37 26.87 0.23
N ASP A 236 -5.24 27.09 0.88
CA ASP A 236 -3.91 27.28 0.28
C ASP A 236 -3.03 26.02 0.25
N LYS A 237 -3.46 24.93 0.88
CA LYS A 237 -2.75 23.65 0.87
C LYS A 237 -3.39 22.64 -0.07
N ILE A 238 -2.60 21.73 -0.62
CA ILE A 238 -3.15 20.59 -1.37
C ILE A 238 -3.65 19.56 -0.36
N LEU A 239 -4.76 18.89 -0.67
CA LEU A 239 -5.32 17.84 0.18
C LEU A 239 -5.17 16.50 -0.55
N LEU A 240 -4.51 15.55 0.09
CA LEU A 240 -4.22 14.23 -0.47
C LEU A 240 -5.29 13.22 -0.03
N ASP A 241 -5.02 11.93 -0.21
CA ASP A 241 -5.98 10.85 0.05
C ASP A 241 -6.28 10.72 1.54
N VAL A 242 -7.54 10.43 1.85
CA VAL A 242 -8.04 10.41 3.23
C VAL A 242 -7.86 9.00 3.80
N SER A 243 -7.29 8.88 5.00
CA SER A 243 -7.28 7.64 5.78
C SER A 243 -8.25 7.74 6.96
N PHE A 244 -8.79 6.61 7.39
CA PHE A 244 -9.57 6.49 8.62
C PHE A 244 -8.69 5.87 9.70
N GLU A 245 -8.45 6.57 10.81
CA GLU A 245 -7.52 6.13 11.85
C GLU A 245 -8.11 6.44 13.24
N PRO A 246 -8.92 5.54 13.81
CA PRO A 246 -9.35 5.64 15.19
C PRO A 246 -8.17 5.61 16.17
N ASP A 247 -8.30 6.32 17.29
CA ASP A 247 -7.31 6.27 18.38
C ASP A 247 -7.41 4.95 19.18
N ASP A 248 -6.47 4.74 20.10
CA ASP A 248 -6.44 3.56 20.98
C ASP A 248 -7.68 3.43 21.90
N GLN A 249 -8.46 4.50 22.03
CA GLN A 249 -9.73 4.53 22.79
C GLN A 249 -10.96 4.36 21.89
N ASP A 250 -10.77 3.94 20.64
CA ASP A 250 -11.79 3.72 19.62
C ASP A 250 -12.57 5.01 19.22
N HIS A 251 -12.00 6.20 19.47
CA HIS A 251 -12.55 7.43 18.89
C HIS A 251 -12.17 7.53 17.42
N PRO A 252 -13.16 7.70 16.51
CA PRO A 252 -12.88 7.72 15.09
C PRO A 252 -12.23 9.06 14.69
N TYR A 253 -11.25 8.99 13.79
CA TYR A 253 -10.71 10.17 13.11
C TYR A 253 -10.55 9.91 11.62
N TYR A 254 -10.77 10.95 10.82
CA TYR A 254 -10.26 10.99 9.46
C TYR A 254 -8.98 11.83 9.43
N VAL A 255 -7.96 11.28 8.78
CA VAL A 255 -6.65 11.86 8.61
C VAL A 255 -6.53 12.28 7.15
N ILE A 256 -6.25 13.57 6.92
CA ILE A 256 -6.15 14.14 5.57
C ILE A 256 -4.77 14.75 5.43
N PRO A 257 -3.81 14.04 4.81
CA PRO A 257 -2.51 14.61 4.54
C PRO A 257 -2.60 15.85 3.65
N TYR A 258 -1.77 16.83 3.97
CA TYR A 258 -1.66 18.06 3.20
C TYR A 258 -0.21 18.36 2.86
N GLY A 259 -0.04 19.17 1.82
CA GLY A 259 1.30 19.56 1.38
C GLY A 259 1.29 20.68 0.37
N GLU A 260 2.36 20.72 -0.40
CA GLU A 260 2.55 21.69 -1.47
C GLU A 260 3.11 21.00 -2.71
N TYR A 261 2.87 21.64 -3.85
CA TYR A 261 3.48 21.25 -5.10
C TYR A 261 4.80 21.98 -5.34
N LYS A 262 5.82 21.22 -5.72
CA LYS A 262 7.05 21.70 -6.34
C LYS A 262 7.00 21.47 -7.85
N LYS A 263 7.77 22.28 -8.59
CA LYS A 263 7.90 22.20 -10.06
C LYS A 263 6.52 22.14 -10.76
N PHE A 264 5.73 23.22 -10.63
CA PHE A 264 4.46 23.41 -11.34
C PHE A 264 3.51 22.20 -11.22
N ARG A 265 3.21 21.78 -9.99
CA ARG A 265 2.28 20.67 -9.70
C ARG A 265 2.72 19.25 -10.08
N ASN A 266 4.02 19.01 -10.23
CA ASN A 266 4.54 17.69 -10.61
C ASN A 266 5.21 16.91 -9.48
N ILE A 267 5.54 17.57 -8.38
CA ILE A 267 6.18 16.95 -7.22
C ILE A 267 5.36 17.31 -5.99
N VAL A 268 4.78 16.30 -5.34
CA VAL A 268 4.05 16.46 -4.08
C VAL A 268 5.04 16.39 -2.92
N ASP A 269 5.07 17.43 -2.08
CA ASP A 269 5.83 17.44 -0.83
C ASP A 269 4.85 17.53 0.35
N VAL A 270 4.72 16.42 1.06
CA VAL A 270 3.80 16.29 2.21
C VAL A 270 4.37 17.07 3.40
N GLN A 271 3.54 17.90 4.04
CA GLN A 271 3.94 18.76 5.16
C GLN A 271 3.33 18.33 6.49
N GLY A 272 2.19 17.65 6.47
CA GLY A 272 1.47 17.29 7.67
C GLY A 272 0.09 16.68 7.38
N ILE A 273 -0.78 16.67 8.39
CA ILE A 273 -2.16 16.18 8.29
C ILE A 273 -3.15 17.18 8.88
N TYR A 274 -4.38 17.11 8.39
CA TYR A 274 -5.56 17.59 9.12
C TYR A 274 -6.25 16.40 9.75
N LEU A 275 -6.36 16.40 11.07
CA LEU A 275 -7.10 15.42 11.86
C LEU A 275 -8.52 15.94 12.09
N VAL A 276 -9.52 15.19 11.63
CA VAL A 276 -10.93 15.58 11.71
C VAL A 276 -11.70 14.61 12.59
N ASP A 277 -12.35 15.15 13.62
CA ASP A 277 -13.38 14.43 14.38
C ASP A 277 -14.65 14.34 13.51
N PRO A 278 -15.10 13.14 13.11
CA PRO A 278 -16.23 12.98 12.22
C PRO A 278 -17.58 13.29 12.87
N ALA A 279 -17.68 13.29 14.20
CA ALA A 279 -18.91 13.65 14.91
C ALA A 279 -19.13 15.17 14.89
N THR A 280 -18.07 15.94 15.19
CA THR A 280 -18.16 17.39 15.37
C THR A 280 -17.70 18.21 14.17
N GLY A 281 -16.86 17.64 13.31
CA GLY A 281 -16.15 18.35 12.25
C GLY A 281 -15.01 19.24 12.80
N LYS A 282 -14.60 19.05 14.05
CA LYS A 282 -13.45 19.77 14.60
C LYS A 282 -12.18 19.30 13.88
N THR A 283 -11.50 20.24 13.26
CA THR A 283 -10.26 19.98 12.51
C THR A 283 -9.07 20.52 13.29
N LYS A 284 -8.02 19.71 13.44
CA LYS A 284 -6.71 20.12 13.97
C LYS A 284 -5.65 19.89 12.91
N GLU A 285 -4.74 20.85 12.76
CA GLU A 285 -3.60 20.74 11.87
C GLU A 285 -2.37 20.24 12.66
N TYR A 286 -1.63 19.29 12.09
CA TYR A 286 -0.36 18.81 12.62
C TYR A 286 0.67 18.77 11.49
N THR A 287 1.89 19.19 11.78
CA THR A 287 3.04 18.92 10.91
C THR A 287 3.53 17.48 11.09
N LEU A 288 4.27 16.93 10.13
CA LEU A 288 4.83 15.58 10.25
C LEU A 288 5.68 15.36 11.51
N ALA A 289 6.29 16.42 12.05
CA ALA A 289 7.10 16.35 13.26
C ALA A 289 6.28 16.25 14.57
N ASN A 290 5.01 16.65 14.54
CA ASN A 290 4.15 16.81 15.73
C ASN A 290 2.89 15.94 15.65
N LEU A 291 2.94 14.83 14.91
CA LEU A 291 1.79 13.94 14.77
C LEU A 291 1.46 13.26 16.11
N PRO A 292 0.17 13.08 16.47
CA PRO A 292 -0.22 12.22 17.59
C PRO A 292 0.30 10.78 17.42
N ASP A 293 0.60 10.07 18.51
CA ASP A 293 1.29 8.78 18.45
C ASP A 293 0.51 7.65 17.75
N PHE A 294 -0.83 7.71 17.78
CA PHE A 294 -1.71 6.73 17.14
C PHE A 294 -1.81 6.89 15.61
N ILE A 295 -1.25 7.96 15.04
CA ILE A 295 -1.29 8.19 13.58
C ILE A 295 -0.18 7.39 12.90
N ASP A 296 -0.55 6.40 12.10
CA ASP A 296 0.38 5.57 11.36
C ASP A 296 0.51 6.03 9.89
N HIS A 297 -0.53 6.64 9.32
CA HIS A 297 -0.63 6.90 7.89
C HIS A 297 -0.72 8.41 7.58
N ALA A 298 0.44 9.07 7.54
CA ALA A 298 0.55 10.48 7.14
C ALA A 298 1.05 10.70 5.70
N ILE A 299 1.75 9.72 5.13
CA ILE A 299 2.20 9.68 3.74
C ILE A 299 1.28 8.72 2.99
N PRO A 300 0.44 9.19 2.05
CA PRO A 300 -0.44 8.33 1.26
C PRO A 300 0.28 7.29 0.41
N THR A 301 -0.39 6.18 0.09
CA THR A 301 0.09 5.16 -0.86
C THR A 301 0.43 5.79 -2.21
N SER A 302 -0.43 6.67 -2.74
CA SER A 302 -0.20 7.37 -4.01
C SER A 302 1.11 8.19 -4.04
N VAL A 303 1.48 8.80 -2.92
CA VAL A 303 2.76 9.53 -2.79
C VAL A 303 3.94 8.55 -2.70
N ALA A 304 3.77 7.44 -1.99
CA ALA A 304 4.77 6.39 -1.89
C ALA A 304 5.05 5.73 -3.25
N GLU A 305 4.02 5.46 -4.06
CA GLU A 305 4.13 4.96 -5.42
C GLU A 305 4.92 5.92 -6.31
N ASP A 306 4.52 7.21 -6.32
CA ASP A 306 5.22 8.27 -7.05
C ASP A 306 6.71 8.32 -6.67
N TRP A 307 7.04 8.29 -5.37
CA TRP A 307 8.43 8.36 -4.92
C TRP A 307 9.23 7.13 -5.33
N ASN A 308 8.66 5.94 -5.21
CA ASN A 308 9.29 4.69 -5.65
C ASN A 308 9.51 4.66 -7.17
N GLU A 309 8.50 5.04 -7.96
CA GLU A 309 8.62 5.13 -9.41
C GLU A 309 9.71 6.14 -9.79
N TRP A 310 9.71 7.34 -9.22
CA TRP A 310 10.69 8.36 -9.61
C TRP A 310 12.12 7.97 -9.24
N TYR A 311 12.33 7.34 -8.08
CA TYR A 311 13.65 6.91 -7.66
C TYR A 311 14.20 5.79 -8.55
N GLY A 312 13.38 4.81 -8.93
CA GLY A 312 13.80 3.70 -9.78
C GLY A 312 13.88 4.04 -11.27
N LYS A 313 12.83 4.69 -11.80
CA LYS A 313 12.64 4.89 -13.24
C LYS A 313 13.47 6.03 -13.80
N TYR A 314 13.65 7.11 -13.04
CA TYR A 314 14.29 8.35 -13.53
C TYR A 314 15.76 8.47 -13.14
N VAL A 315 16.40 7.38 -12.70
CA VAL A 315 17.86 7.30 -12.60
C VAL A 315 18.49 7.67 -13.95
N HIS A 316 19.49 8.55 -13.91
CA HIS A 316 20.16 9.14 -15.09
C HIS A 316 19.22 9.93 -16.04
N GLY A 317 18.01 10.29 -15.61
CA GLY A 317 17.09 11.18 -16.32
C GLY A 317 16.28 10.55 -17.46
N PHE A 318 15.52 11.40 -18.17
CA PHE A 318 14.51 10.96 -19.16
C PHE A 318 15.07 10.05 -20.26
N TRP A 319 16.16 10.44 -20.92
CA TRP A 319 16.71 9.67 -22.04
C TRP A 319 17.15 8.27 -21.61
N ASN A 320 17.72 8.14 -20.40
CA ASN A 320 18.03 6.83 -19.86
C ASN A 320 16.77 6.01 -19.60
N SER A 321 15.77 6.59 -18.92
CA SER A 321 14.51 5.90 -18.58
C SER A 321 13.78 5.30 -19.81
N HIS A 322 13.92 5.94 -20.98
CA HIS A 322 13.21 5.56 -22.19
C HIS A 322 14.03 4.71 -23.18
N PHE A 323 15.33 4.97 -23.32
CA PHE A 323 16.15 4.35 -24.38
C PHE A 323 17.18 3.36 -23.85
N SER A 324 18.10 3.80 -22.97
CA SER A 324 19.23 2.96 -22.51
C SER A 324 18.80 1.99 -21.40
N GLN A 325 17.92 2.44 -20.52
CA GLN A 325 17.43 1.71 -19.34
C GLN A 325 18.56 1.20 -18.44
N GLU A 326 19.69 1.91 -18.38
CA GLU A 326 20.84 1.62 -17.52
C GLU A 326 20.47 1.90 -16.06
N ASP A 327 20.71 0.94 -15.17
CA ASP A 327 20.32 0.97 -13.74
C ASP A 327 18.83 1.21 -13.45
N VAL A 328 17.99 1.27 -14.49
CA VAL A 328 16.56 1.51 -14.34
C VAL A 328 15.91 0.29 -13.70
N MET A 329 15.09 0.58 -12.70
CA MET A 329 14.28 -0.40 -12.00
C MET A 329 12.88 0.16 -11.81
N VAL A 330 11.89 -0.73 -11.80
CA VAL A 330 10.48 -0.34 -11.66
C VAL A 330 9.84 -1.13 -10.53
N PRO A 331 8.95 -0.52 -9.73
CA PRO A 331 8.14 -1.25 -8.77
C PRO A 331 7.45 -2.46 -9.42
N THR A 332 7.32 -3.54 -8.66
CA THR A 332 6.68 -4.77 -9.16
C THR A 332 5.19 -4.55 -9.31
N GLN A 333 4.69 -4.72 -10.53
CA GLN A 333 3.26 -4.59 -10.79
C GLN A 333 2.51 -5.85 -10.34
N TRP A 334 1.79 -5.74 -9.24
CA TRP A 334 0.86 -6.76 -8.75
C TRP A 334 -0.53 -6.58 -9.36
N LYS A 335 -1.30 -7.66 -9.47
CA LYS A 335 -2.59 -7.63 -10.18
C LYS A 335 -3.69 -7.09 -9.27
N GLY A 336 -4.21 -5.90 -9.57
CA GLY A 336 -5.40 -5.35 -8.92
C GLY A 336 -5.17 -4.92 -7.47
N VAL A 337 -3.96 -4.44 -7.18
CA VAL A 337 -3.50 -3.88 -5.90
C VAL A 337 -2.55 -2.72 -6.23
N ASP A 338 -2.47 -1.73 -5.35
CA ASP A 338 -1.46 -0.65 -5.36
C ASP A 338 -0.03 -1.23 -5.51
N GLU A 339 0.90 -0.47 -6.09
CA GLU A 339 2.31 -0.89 -6.28
C GLU A 339 3.13 -0.82 -4.98
N VAL A 340 2.50 -0.43 -3.87
CA VAL A 340 3.06 -0.44 -2.50
C VAL A 340 2.13 -1.15 -1.52
N ASN A 341 2.72 -1.85 -0.54
CA ASN A 341 1.99 -2.59 0.49
C ASN A 341 2.34 -2.09 1.89
N GLY A 342 1.35 -2.09 2.78
CA GLY A 342 1.58 -1.80 4.19
C GLY A 342 2.31 -2.95 4.89
N VAL A 343 3.47 -2.67 5.47
CA VAL A 343 4.26 -3.61 6.27
C VAL A 343 4.59 -2.97 7.61
N PHE A 344 4.71 -3.77 8.65
CA PHE A 344 5.01 -3.28 9.99
C PHE A 344 6.43 -3.69 10.36
N ASN A 345 7.20 -2.80 10.98
CA ASN A 345 8.49 -3.19 11.55
C ASN A 345 8.31 -3.83 12.93
N HIS A 346 9.41 -4.20 13.59
CA HIS A 346 9.39 -4.73 14.96
C HIS A 346 8.72 -3.79 15.97
N ASP A 347 8.83 -2.47 15.77
CA ASP A 347 8.20 -1.44 16.61
C ASP A 347 6.73 -1.17 16.24
N LEU A 348 6.13 -2.01 15.38
CA LEU A 348 4.76 -1.87 14.88
C LEU A 348 4.49 -0.53 14.19
N GLN A 349 5.49 0.02 13.52
CA GLN A 349 5.34 1.21 12.68
C GLN A 349 5.01 0.80 11.25
N LEU A 350 3.98 1.42 10.68
CA LEU A 350 3.60 1.22 9.29
C LEU A 350 4.65 1.78 8.33
N HIS A 351 5.01 0.98 7.34
CA HIS A 351 5.85 1.34 6.22
C HIS A 351 5.21 0.90 4.91
N TRP A 352 5.39 1.68 3.86
CA TRP A 352 5.10 1.28 2.48
C TRP A 352 6.28 0.51 1.91
N PHE A 353 6.02 -0.74 1.56
CA PHE A 353 6.98 -1.65 0.97
C PHE A 353 6.69 -1.84 -0.52
N THR A 354 7.74 -1.88 -1.32
CA THR A 354 7.67 -2.41 -2.69
C THR A 354 8.98 -3.06 -3.09
N ASP A 355 8.90 -4.14 -3.86
CA ASP A 355 10.05 -4.76 -4.50
C ASP A 355 10.17 -4.29 -5.95
N PHE A 356 11.39 -4.17 -6.43
CA PHE A 356 11.68 -3.68 -7.78
C PHE A 356 12.11 -4.81 -8.70
N THR A 357 11.76 -4.67 -9.97
CA THR A 357 12.19 -5.54 -11.07
C THR A 357 12.88 -4.73 -12.16
N ARG A 358 13.53 -5.43 -13.08
CA ARG A 358 14.07 -4.79 -14.29
C ARG A 358 12.92 -4.46 -15.25
N PRO A 359 12.98 -3.33 -15.98
CA PRO A 359 12.02 -3.03 -17.03
C PRO A 359 11.89 -4.19 -18.01
N LYS A 360 10.64 -4.59 -18.30
CA LYS A 360 10.32 -5.65 -19.28
C LYS A 360 10.95 -7.01 -18.97
N SER A 361 11.38 -7.30 -17.74
CA SER A 361 11.83 -8.65 -17.42
C SER A 361 10.63 -9.57 -17.17
N GLY A 362 10.67 -10.75 -17.80
CA GLY A 362 9.86 -11.89 -17.38
C GLY A 362 10.49 -12.67 -16.23
N SER A 363 11.57 -12.14 -15.62
CA SER A 363 12.29 -12.81 -14.54
C SER A 363 11.45 -12.84 -13.28
N GLY A 364 11.39 -13.98 -12.61
CA GLY A 364 10.72 -14.12 -11.33
C GLY A 364 11.48 -13.50 -10.15
N SER A 365 12.58 -12.79 -10.40
CA SER A 365 13.46 -12.23 -9.38
C SER A 365 13.29 -10.72 -9.22
N MET A 366 13.42 -10.24 -7.99
CA MET A 366 13.59 -8.82 -7.66
C MET A 366 15.05 -8.40 -7.84
N VAL A 367 15.28 -7.10 -8.03
CA VAL A 367 16.62 -6.49 -8.04
C VAL A 367 16.95 -5.79 -6.73
N SER A 368 15.91 -5.30 -6.03
CA SER A 368 15.99 -4.51 -4.81
C SER A 368 14.59 -4.38 -4.22
N TYR A 369 14.49 -3.77 -3.04
CA TYR A 369 13.21 -3.36 -2.46
C TYR A 369 13.38 -2.05 -1.67
N SER A 370 12.27 -1.38 -1.38
CA SER A 370 12.25 -0.18 -0.55
C SER A 370 11.27 -0.32 0.61
N ILE A 371 11.55 0.45 1.65
CA ILE A 371 10.68 0.62 2.81
C ILE A 371 10.60 2.13 3.08
N LEU A 372 9.39 2.68 3.00
CA LEU A 372 9.09 4.08 3.25
C LEU A 372 8.23 4.19 4.51
N ASN A 373 8.73 4.84 5.57
CA ASN A 373 7.95 5.03 6.79
C ASN A 373 6.69 5.88 6.50
N ALA A 374 5.51 5.30 6.71
CA ALA A 374 4.22 5.90 6.33
C ALA A 374 3.85 7.12 7.20
N ARG A 375 4.50 7.28 8.36
CA ARG A 375 4.31 8.41 9.27
C ARG A 375 5.29 9.56 8.98
N THR A 376 6.56 9.26 8.75
CA THR A 376 7.62 10.29 8.66
C THR A 376 8.12 10.56 7.24
N GLY A 377 7.81 9.70 6.27
CA GLY A 377 8.35 9.79 4.91
C GLY A 377 9.84 9.47 4.79
N LYS A 378 10.43 8.78 5.78
CA LYS A 378 11.83 8.31 5.71
C LYS A 378 11.91 7.14 4.74
N PHE A 379 12.68 7.28 3.68
CA PHE A 379 12.81 6.30 2.62
C PHE A 379 14.11 5.52 2.80
N THR A 380 14.02 4.19 2.92
CA THR A 380 15.19 3.31 2.91
C THR A 380 15.15 2.40 1.69
N PHE A 381 16.24 2.36 0.94
CA PHE A 381 16.37 1.54 -0.25
C PHE A 381 17.40 0.44 -0.01
N TYR A 382 17.03 -0.80 -0.30
CA TYR A 382 17.85 -1.97 -0.04
C TYR A 382 18.34 -2.60 -1.33
N THR A 383 19.66 -2.71 -1.46
CA THR A 383 20.29 -3.40 -2.60
C THR A 383 20.42 -4.91 -2.35
N GLU A 384 20.30 -5.34 -1.09
CA GLU A 384 20.15 -6.74 -0.74
C GLU A 384 18.81 -7.26 -1.29
N GLY A 385 18.80 -8.49 -1.79
CA GLY A 385 17.62 -9.08 -2.42
C GLY A 385 17.71 -9.27 -3.92
N ASN A 386 18.74 -8.73 -4.58
CA ASN A 386 19.00 -8.98 -5.99
C ASN A 386 19.09 -10.50 -6.27
N GLY A 387 18.23 -11.00 -7.15
CA GLY A 387 18.14 -12.40 -7.51
C GLY A 387 17.14 -13.21 -6.70
N LEU A 388 16.64 -12.69 -5.56
CA LEU A 388 15.57 -13.31 -4.79
C LEU A 388 14.23 -13.24 -5.53
N LEU A 389 13.31 -14.14 -5.22
CA LEU A 389 11.95 -14.20 -5.74
C LEU A 389 11.22 -12.86 -5.51
N ASN A 390 10.62 -12.27 -6.56
CA ASN A 390 9.77 -11.09 -6.43
C ASN A 390 8.37 -11.43 -5.92
N GLY A 391 7.64 -10.43 -5.43
CA GLY A 391 6.32 -10.61 -4.81
C GLY A 391 5.30 -11.22 -5.77
N LYS A 392 5.32 -10.81 -7.04
CA LYS A 392 4.47 -11.39 -8.09
C LYS A 392 4.74 -12.88 -8.31
N SER A 393 5.99 -13.30 -8.22
CA SER A 393 6.36 -14.71 -8.39
C SER A 393 6.03 -15.54 -7.16
N ALA A 394 6.15 -14.97 -5.95
CA ALA A 394 5.64 -15.58 -4.74
C ALA A 394 4.11 -15.82 -4.81
N MET A 395 3.34 -14.83 -5.27
CA MET A 395 1.89 -15.02 -5.55
C MET A 395 1.64 -16.16 -6.55
N ASN A 396 2.39 -16.19 -7.65
CA ASN A 396 2.25 -17.25 -8.65
C ASN A 396 2.59 -18.64 -8.09
N VAL A 397 3.58 -18.77 -7.22
CA VAL A 397 3.93 -20.02 -6.53
C VAL A 397 2.75 -20.47 -5.66
N ALA A 398 2.15 -19.53 -4.92
CA ALA A 398 1.00 -19.81 -4.07
C ALA A 398 -0.22 -20.28 -4.87
N GLU A 399 -0.60 -19.54 -5.91
CA GLU A 399 -1.74 -19.88 -6.78
C GLU A 399 -1.53 -21.20 -7.53
N LYS A 400 -0.29 -21.50 -7.97
CA LYS A 400 0.03 -22.79 -8.62
C LYS A 400 -0.08 -23.96 -7.66
N THR A 401 0.30 -23.76 -6.39
CA THR A 401 0.19 -24.79 -5.34
C THR A 401 -1.27 -25.19 -5.13
N PHE A 402 -2.18 -24.22 -5.17
CA PHE A 402 -3.63 -24.43 -4.98
C PHE A 402 -4.46 -24.27 -6.26
N ARG A 403 -3.87 -24.61 -7.42
CA ARG A 403 -4.50 -24.40 -8.73
C ARG A 403 -5.85 -25.12 -8.88
N ALA A 404 -5.99 -26.31 -8.28
CA ALA A 404 -7.24 -27.07 -8.32
C ALA A 404 -8.36 -26.38 -7.54
N ASN A 405 -8.02 -25.72 -6.43
CA ASN A 405 -8.95 -24.98 -5.58
C ASN A 405 -9.36 -23.63 -6.18
N LYS A 406 -8.56 -23.11 -7.14
CA LYS A 406 -8.73 -21.77 -7.73
C LYS A 406 -8.71 -20.66 -6.67
N TYR A 407 -7.76 -20.78 -5.74
CA TYR A 407 -7.50 -19.70 -4.80
C TYR A 407 -6.74 -18.57 -5.49
N ASP A 408 -7.10 -17.34 -5.16
CA ASP A 408 -6.44 -16.14 -5.61
C ASP A 408 -5.49 -15.65 -4.50
N ALA A 409 -4.24 -15.35 -4.87
CA ALA A 409 -3.30 -14.79 -3.91
C ALA A 409 -3.69 -13.35 -3.56
N GLY A 410 -3.68 -13.06 -2.25
CA GLY A 410 -3.69 -11.71 -1.75
C GLY A 410 -2.32 -11.05 -1.91
N THR A 411 -2.27 -9.80 -1.49
CA THR A 411 -1.07 -8.97 -1.49
C THR A 411 0.07 -9.62 -0.69
N PRO A 412 1.24 -9.88 -1.31
CA PRO A 412 2.34 -10.54 -0.64
C PRO A 412 3.15 -9.55 0.21
N ILE A 413 3.61 -9.99 1.39
CA ILE A 413 4.42 -9.17 2.29
C ILE A 413 5.77 -9.84 2.54
N LEU A 414 6.87 -9.08 2.42
CA LEU A 414 8.22 -9.59 2.65
C LEU A 414 8.67 -9.30 4.09
N TYR A 415 9.11 -10.34 4.80
CA TYR A 415 9.71 -10.24 6.14
C TYR A 415 11.02 -11.03 6.23
N SER A 416 11.82 -10.72 7.26
CA SER A 416 12.91 -11.58 7.70
C SER A 416 12.41 -12.51 8.81
N ILE A 417 12.09 -13.75 8.45
CA ILE A 417 11.54 -14.78 9.33
C ILE A 417 12.61 -15.86 9.51
N TYR A 418 13.01 -16.14 10.76
CA TYR A 418 14.10 -17.07 11.08
C TYR A 418 15.43 -16.77 10.37
N GLY A 419 15.74 -15.48 10.16
CA GLY A 419 16.94 -15.05 9.45
C GLY A 419 16.91 -15.25 7.94
N GLN A 420 15.76 -15.62 7.38
CA GLN A 420 15.55 -15.80 5.94
C GLN A 420 14.54 -14.76 5.41
N PHE A 421 14.78 -14.28 4.20
CA PHE A 421 13.79 -13.49 3.47
C PHE A 421 12.61 -14.39 3.08
N THR A 422 11.41 -14.01 3.50
CA THR A 422 10.22 -14.84 3.37
C THR A 422 9.02 -13.99 2.98
N TRP A 423 8.33 -14.43 1.93
CA TRP A 423 7.05 -13.88 1.52
C TRP A 423 5.91 -14.52 2.29
N VAL A 424 5.09 -13.69 2.93
CA VAL A 424 3.79 -14.05 3.51
C VAL A 424 2.73 -13.82 2.44
N VAL A 425 2.06 -14.88 2.01
CA VAL A 425 1.07 -14.83 0.92
C VAL A 425 -0.24 -15.44 1.40
N PRO A 426 -1.27 -14.63 1.73
CA PRO A 426 -2.59 -15.16 2.01
C PRO A 426 -3.28 -15.60 0.72
N LEU A 427 -4.09 -16.67 0.79
CA LEU A 427 -4.84 -17.24 -0.34
C LEU A 427 -6.33 -17.24 0.00
N MET A 428 -7.14 -16.69 -0.91
CA MET A 428 -8.58 -16.57 -0.73
C MET A 428 -9.33 -17.34 -1.81
N ASP A 429 -10.56 -17.76 -1.48
CA ASP A 429 -11.48 -18.24 -2.51
C ASP A 429 -12.13 -17.09 -3.30
N SER A 430 -12.98 -17.44 -4.27
CA SER A 430 -13.69 -16.47 -5.12
C SER A 430 -14.64 -15.54 -4.35
N ASN A 431 -14.97 -15.85 -3.10
CA ASN A 431 -15.79 -15.01 -2.21
C ASN A 431 -14.92 -14.19 -1.24
N HIS A 432 -13.61 -14.12 -1.47
CA HIS A 432 -12.63 -13.43 -0.63
C HIS A 432 -12.52 -14.01 0.79
N VAL A 433 -12.93 -15.26 1.00
CA VAL A 433 -12.72 -15.96 2.27
C VAL A 433 -11.30 -16.45 2.32
N LEU A 434 -10.54 -16.12 3.37
CA LEU A 434 -9.22 -16.67 3.62
C LEU A 434 -9.32 -18.18 3.80
N ARG A 435 -8.54 -18.93 3.00
CA ARG A 435 -8.53 -20.40 3.02
C ARG A 435 -7.20 -20.96 3.48
N GLU A 436 -6.11 -20.40 2.97
CA GLU A 436 -4.76 -20.85 3.21
C GLU A 436 -3.85 -19.63 3.34
N MET A 437 -2.70 -19.82 3.97
CA MET A 437 -1.61 -18.86 3.99
C MET A 437 -0.34 -19.60 3.59
N MET A 438 0.60 -18.91 2.97
CA MET A 438 1.90 -19.48 2.61
C MET A 438 3.05 -18.62 3.09
N LEU A 439 4.07 -19.27 3.62
CA LEU A 439 5.39 -18.67 3.83
C LEU A 439 6.34 -19.24 2.79
N ILE A 440 6.82 -18.40 1.87
CA ILE A 440 7.65 -18.82 0.74
C ILE A 440 9.03 -18.18 0.90
N ASN A 441 10.07 -19.00 0.98
CA ASN A 441 11.44 -18.50 1.03
C ASN A 441 11.79 -17.77 -0.27
N ALA A 442 12.34 -16.56 -0.16
CA ALA A 442 12.65 -15.73 -1.31
C ALA A 442 13.91 -16.21 -2.07
N LYS A 443 14.77 -17.05 -1.46
CA LYS A 443 15.95 -17.63 -2.12
C LYS A 443 15.61 -18.90 -2.90
N ASP A 444 14.73 -19.73 -2.36
CA ASP A 444 14.27 -20.97 -3.00
C ASP A 444 12.75 -21.15 -2.85
N GLU A 445 12.03 -20.98 -3.96
CA GLU A 445 10.56 -21.12 -4.01
C GLU A 445 10.04 -22.52 -3.64
N LYS A 446 10.91 -23.54 -3.58
CA LYS A 446 10.55 -24.90 -3.13
C LYS A 446 10.55 -25.03 -1.59
N VAL A 447 11.14 -24.07 -0.89
CA VAL A 447 11.15 -24.00 0.57
C VAL A 447 9.99 -23.13 1.03
N TYR A 448 8.86 -23.78 1.31
CA TYR A 448 7.65 -23.11 1.78
C TYR A 448 6.88 -23.96 2.81
N SER A 449 5.98 -23.30 3.53
CA SER A 449 4.85 -23.91 4.25
C SER A 449 3.53 -23.35 3.70
N ALA A 450 2.45 -24.13 3.85
CA ALA A 450 1.12 -23.73 3.43
C ALA A 450 0.12 -24.29 4.44
N GLU A 451 -0.55 -23.42 5.19
CA GLU A 451 -1.43 -23.81 6.29
C GLU A 451 -2.59 -22.83 6.47
N ASP A 452 -3.69 -23.32 7.04
CA ASP A 452 -4.92 -22.55 7.32
C ASP A 452 -4.87 -21.77 8.65
N SER A 453 -3.83 -21.98 9.46
CA SER A 453 -3.66 -21.33 10.74
C SER A 453 -2.27 -20.77 10.92
N LYS A 454 -2.18 -19.57 11.50
CA LYS A 454 -0.91 -18.85 11.64
C LYS A 454 0.12 -19.67 12.43
N ARG A 455 -0.29 -20.32 13.52
CA ARG A 455 0.64 -21.14 14.32
C ARG A 455 1.27 -22.26 13.50
N ALA A 456 0.44 -23.09 12.85
CA ALA A 456 0.95 -24.19 12.03
C ALA A 456 1.81 -23.68 10.87
N LEU A 457 1.43 -22.55 10.28
CA LEU A 457 2.14 -21.91 9.17
C LEU A 457 3.61 -21.66 9.52
N PHE A 458 3.86 -21.01 10.67
CA PHE A 458 5.22 -20.68 11.13
C PHE A 458 5.98 -21.91 11.63
N ASP A 459 5.31 -22.80 12.38
CA ASP A 459 5.91 -24.04 12.90
C ASP A 459 6.43 -24.93 11.74
N ASN A 460 5.61 -25.14 10.71
CA ASN A 460 5.97 -25.94 9.54
C ASN A 460 6.96 -25.22 8.63
N TYR A 461 6.98 -23.89 8.63
CA TYR A 461 7.98 -23.13 7.88
C TYR A 461 9.38 -23.27 8.50
N LYS A 462 9.47 -23.21 9.82
CA LYS A 462 10.72 -23.48 10.55
C LYS A 462 11.29 -24.85 10.20
N TYR A 463 10.43 -25.86 10.14
CA TYR A 463 10.80 -27.20 9.69
C TYR A 463 11.26 -27.21 8.21
N ALA A 464 10.54 -26.51 7.32
CA ALA A 464 10.89 -26.43 5.91
C ALA A 464 12.26 -25.79 5.69
N ILE A 465 12.58 -24.69 6.38
CA ILE A 465 13.92 -24.08 6.35
C ILE A 465 14.97 -25.09 6.81
N ALA A 466 14.76 -25.74 7.95
CA ALA A 466 15.75 -26.65 8.54
C ALA A 466 16.05 -27.90 7.69
N THR A 467 15.10 -28.34 6.86
CA THR A 467 15.19 -29.63 6.14
C THR A 467 15.34 -29.50 4.63
N LYS A 468 14.82 -28.42 4.03
CA LYS A 468 14.79 -28.25 2.57
C LYS A 468 15.75 -27.17 2.07
N LEU A 469 16.12 -26.21 2.92
CA LEU A 469 17.11 -25.19 2.55
C LEU A 469 18.51 -25.82 2.65
N GLY A 470 18.95 -26.48 1.57
CA GLY A 470 20.24 -27.19 1.54
C GLY A 470 21.42 -26.29 1.92
N ASN A 471 22.37 -26.83 2.69
CA ASN A 471 23.63 -26.23 3.20
C ASN A 471 23.86 -24.75 2.87
N ASP A 472 23.04 -23.87 3.44
CA ASP A 472 23.41 -22.47 3.64
C ASP A 472 24.09 -22.40 5.01
N VAL A 473 25.36 -22.01 5.03
CA VAL A 473 26.13 -21.75 6.27
C VAL A 473 25.68 -20.43 6.92
N ALA A 474 24.43 -20.02 6.67
CA ALA A 474 23.74 -19.00 7.45
C ALA A 474 23.31 -19.66 8.76
N THR A 475 24.26 -19.69 9.69
CA THR A 475 24.10 -19.93 11.13
C THR A 475 22.67 -19.61 11.58
N PRO A 476 21.93 -20.55 12.19
CA PRO A 476 20.82 -20.18 13.05
C PRO A 476 21.36 -19.09 13.97
N THR A 477 20.71 -17.94 14.03
CA THR A 477 21.20 -16.79 14.80
C THR A 477 21.21 -17.09 16.31
N ASP A 478 20.84 -18.29 16.71
CA ASP A 478 21.28 -18.93 17.95
C ASP A 478 22.02 -20.26 17.68
N GLN A 479 23.35 -20.25 17.83
CA GLN A 479 24.11 -21.48 18.11
C GLN A 479 23.60 -22.20 19.38
N ALA A 480 22.76 -21.55 20.19
CA ALA A 480 22.13 -22.10 21.39
C ALA A 480 21.04 -23.15 21.11
N LEU A 481 20.47 -23.21 19.90
CA LEU A 481 19.38 -24.16 19.56
C LEU A 481 19.87 -25.49 18.99
N LEU A 482 21.12 -25.59 18.53
CA LEU A 482 21.66 -26.87 18.03
C LEU A 482 22.20 -27.70 19.20
N LYS A 483 21.47 -28.75 19.57
CA LYS A 483 21.89 -29.69 20.61
C LYS A 483 22.38 -31.00 20.01
N SER A 484 23.44 -31.55 20.60
CA SER A 484 23.90 -32.90 20.28
C SER A 484 23.30 -33.89 21.27
N LEU A 485 22.75 -34.99 20.77
CA LEU A 485 22.19 -36.04 21.59
C LEU A 485 22.73 -37.40 21.14
N LYS A 486 23.14 -38.20 22.13
CA LYS A 486 23.58 -39.57 21.94
C LYS A 486 22.81 -40.46 22.91
N GLY A 487 22.19 -41.51 22.39
CA GLY A 487 21.42 -42.42 23.23
C GLY A 487 20.82 -43.58 22.46
N THR A 488 20.10 -44.43 23.20
CA THR A 488 19.48 -45.64 22.67
C THR A 488 18.07 -45.36 22.19
N VAL A 489 17.75 -45.80 20.98
CA VAL A 489 16.43 -45.62 20.37
C VAL A 489 15.38 -46.50 21.06
N THR A 490 14.31 -45.89 21.56
CA THR A 490 13.23 -46.59 22.27
C THR A 490 12.06 -46.94 21.37
N HIS A 491 11.79 -46.11 20.37
CA HIS A 491 10.67 -46.27 19.42
C HIS A 491 11.12 -45.82 18.04
N VAL A 492 10.67 -46.51 17.00
CA VAL A 492 10.90 -46.15 15.59
C VAL A 492 9.60 -46.31 14.82
N TYR A 493 9.29 -45.32 14.00
CA TYR A 493 8.21 -45.34 13.03
C TYR A 493 8.76 -44.94 11.66
N LYS A 494 8.43 -45.69 10.62
CA LYS A 494 8.89 -45.44 9.25
C LYS A 494 7.67 -45.23 8.36
N ALA A 495 7.63 -44.11 7.66
CA ALA A 495 6.62 -43.81 6.65
C ALA A 495 7.29 -43.71 5.29
N GLU A 496 6.94 -44.63 4.40
CA GLU A 496 7.45 -44.64 3.03
C GLU A 496 6.58 -43.76 2.12
N THR A 497 7.25 -42.98 1.29
CA THR A 497 6.65 -42.26 0.16
C THR A 497 7.33 -42.74 -1.12
N ALA A 498 6.76 -42.42 -2.29
CA ALA A 498 7.31 -42.85 -3.58
C ALA A 498 8.77 -42.41 -3.86
N GLN A 499 9.31 -41.46 -3.10
CA GLN A 499 10.63 -40.85 -3.34
C GLN A 499 11.57 -40.88 -2.13
N SER A 500 11.06 -41.14 -0.92
CA SER A 500 11.86 -41.14 0.32
C SER A 500 11.17 -41.87 1.46
N THR A 501 11.93 -42.26 2.49
CA THR A 501 11.41 -42.78 3.74
C THR A 501 11.64 -41.75 4.84
N THR A 502 10.55 -41.31 5.48
CA THR A 502 10.62 -40.50 6.70
C THR A 502 10.70 -41.43 7.89
N VAL A 503 11.79 -41.33 8.66
CA VAL A 503 12.01 -42.12 9.87
C VAL A 503 11.82 -41.21 11.08
N LYS A 504 10.85 -41.55 11.92
CA LYS A 504 10.60 -40.89 13.21
C LYS A 504 11.05 -41.82 14.33
N PHE A 505 11.76 -41.31 15.33
CA PHE A 505 12.23 -42.12 16.44
C PHE A 505 12.31 -41.36 17.75
N MET A 506 12.31 -42.08 18.87
CA MET A 506 12.52 -41.53 20.21
C MET A 506 13.78 -42.10 20.81
N VAL A 507 14.44 -41.33 21.67
CA VAL A 507 15.67 -41.75 22.37
C VAL A 507 15.39 -41.80 23.86
N ASP A 508 16.00 -42.77 24.54
CA ASP A 508 15.87 -42.93 26.00
C ASP A 508 16.27 -41.65 26.75
N GLY A 509 15.45 -41.23 27.71
CA GLY A 509 15.62 -39.98 28.45
C GLY A 509 15.19 -38.69 27.71
N SER A 510 14.61 -38.78 26.52
CA SER A 510 14.06 -37.64 25.77
C SER A 510 12.57 -37.81 25.49
N GLU A 511 11.76 -36.79 25.79
CA GLU A 511 10.33 -36.76 25.46
C GLU A 511 10.06 -36.35 24.00
N LYS A 512 11.10 -35.96 23.25
CA LYS A 512 11.00 -35.54 21.84
C LYS A 512 10.96 -36.71 20.87
N ILE A 513 10.26 -36.50 19.76
CA ILE A 513 10.23 -37.34 18.57
C ILE A 513 11.18 -36.74 17.54
N PHE A 514 12.25 -37.45 17.21
CA PHE A 514 13.22 -37.03 16.22
C PHE A 514 12.82 -37.49 14.83
N VAL A 515 13.04 -36.65 13.82
CA VAL A 515 12.69 -36.94 12.42
C VAL A 515 13.93 -36.83 11.54
N VAL A 516 14.10 -37.83 10.68
CA VAL A 516 15.17 -37.90 9.69
C VAL A 516 14.63 -38.43 8.37
N GLN A 517 15.09 -37.86 7.25
CA GLN A 517 14.74 -38.31 5.90
C GLN A 517 15.84 -39.19 5.32
N SER A 518 15.44 -40.26 4.61
CA SER A 518 16.39 -41.15 3.93
C SER A 518 17.16 -40.48 2.79
N THR A 519 16.67 -39.35 2.27
CA THR A 519 17.37 -38.57 1.24
C THR A 519 18.62 -37.89 1.79
N ASP A 520 18.58 -37.47 3.06
CA ASP A 520 19.68 -36.78 3.72
C ASP A 520 20.61 -37.78 4.41
N PHE A 521 20.02 -38.84 4.99
CA PHE A 521 20.75 -39.92 5.65
C PHE A 521 20.23 -41.27 5.18
N PRO A 522 20.82 -41.84 4.10
CA PRO A 522 20.33 -43.08 3.49
C PRO A 522 20.24 -44.25 4.48
N TYR A 523 21.18 -44.35 5.42
CA TYR A 523 21.18 -45.43 6.42
C TYR A 523 20.10 -45.30 7.51
N SER A 524 19.40 -44.17 7.60
CA SER A 524 18.30 -44.00 8.57
C SER A 524 17.18 -45.02 8.38
N ILE A 525 17.01 -45.56 7.16
CA ILE A 525 16.03 -46.61 6.87
C ILE A 525 16.28 -47.90 7.67
N PHE A 526 17.52 -48.14 8.11
CA PHE A 526 17.90 -49.31 8.91
C PHE A 526 17.82 -49.05 10.41
N LEU A 527 17.33 -47.89 10.84
CA LEU A 527 17.20 -47.59 12.26
C LEU A 527 16.19 -48.53 12.91
N GLU A 528 16.57 -49.14 14.04
CA GLU A 528 15.72 -50.06 14.79
C GLU A 528 15.64 -49.67 16.27
N LYS A 529 14.63 -50.20 16.95
CA LYS A 529 14.55 -50.10 18.41
C LYS A 529 15.75 -50.80 19.03
N GLY A 530 16.46 -50.12 19.92
CA GLY A 530 17.68 -50.61 20.55
C GLY A 530 18.98 -50.13 19.88
N SER A 531 18.91 -49.52 18.69
CA SER A 531 20.08 -48.91 18.06
C SER A 531 20.63 -47.75 18.90
N VAL A 532 21.95 -47.59 18.90
CA VAL A 532 22.60 -46.43 19.53
C VAL A 532 22.84 -45.38 18.46
N VAL A 533 22.31 -44.18 18.64
CA VAL A 533 22.45 -43.08 17.70
C VAL A 533 23.18 -41.90 18.31
N GLU A 534 23.88 -41.15 17.48
CA GLU A 534 24.48 -39.86 17.81
C GLU A 534 24.13 -38.87 16.70
N PHE A 535 23.53 -37.75 17.09
CA PHE A 535 23.05 -36.77 16.13
C PHE A 535 22.93 -35.36 16.71
N LYS A 536 22.87 -34.38 15.82
CA LYS A 536 22.54 -32.99 16.17
C LYS A 536 21.11 -32.68 15.74
N TYR A 537 20.37 -31.95 16.58
CA TYR A 537 19.01 -31.55 16.29
C TYR A 537 18.77 -30.09 16.67
N VAL A 538 17.77 -29.49 16.05
CA VAL A 538 17.31 -28.14 16.40
C VAL A 538 16.32 -28.28 17.56
N ASP A 539 16.73 -27.85 18.74
CA ASP A 539 15.92 -27.88 19.96
C ASP A 539 14.95 -26.70 19.99
N THR A 540 13.76 -26.91 19.45
CA THR A 540 12.62 -26.01 19.61
C THR A 540 11.80 -26.42 20.84
N ASN A 541 10.88 -25.59 21.34
CA ASN A 541 9.96 -26.00 22.42
C ASN A 541 8.92 -27.07 21.98
N GLU A 542 9.06 -27.61 20.77
CA GLU A 542 8.15 -28.59 20.20
C GLU A 542 8.50 -30.03 20.60
N THR A 543 7.48 -30.89 20.54
CA THR A 543 7.63 -32.33 20.77
C THR A 543 8.36 -33.01 19.62
N ILE A 544 8.30 -32.47 18.40
CA ILE A 544 8.96 -33.03 17.22
C ILE A 544 10.20 -32.20 16.88
N ALA A 545 11.34 -32.87 16.69
CA ALA A 545 12.62 -32.24 16.39
C ALA A 545 13.28 -32.86 15.15
N SER A 546 13.74 -32.02 14.22
CA SER A 546 14.47 -32.48 13.04
C SER A 546 15.96 -32.61 13.31
N ILE A 547 16.55 -33.63 12.73
CA ILE A 547 18.00 -33.82 12.74
C ILE A 547 18.62 -32.87 11.73
N ASN A 548 19.68 -32.18 12.15
CA ASN A 548 20.42 -31.22 11.34
C ASN A 548 21.92 -31.50 11.47
N GLY A 549 22.59 -31.71 10.34
CA GLY A 549 24.05 -31.91 10.29
C GLY A 549 24.45 -33.39 10.28
N GLU A 550 24.99 -33.92 11.38
CA GLU A 550 25.48 -35.30 11.45
C GLU A 550 24.43 -36.23 12.10
N PHE A 551 24.21 -37.40 11.49
CA PHE A 551 23.44 -38.51 12.05
C PHE A 551 24.24 -39.81 11.89
N LYS A 552 24.54 -40.48 13.00
CA LYS A 552 25.29 -41.73 13.02
C LYS A 552 24.52 -42.80 13.79
N ILE A 553 24.37 -43.96 13.17
CA ILE A 553 23.97 -45.20 13.84
C ILE A 553 25.27 -45.89 14.27
N LEU A 554 25.52 -45.93 15.57
CA LEU A 554 26.79 -46.40 16.15
C LEU A 554 26.77 -47.90 16.45
N LYS A 555 25.59 -48.46 16.71
CA LYS A 555 25.41 -49.88 17.00
C LYS A 555 23.99 -50.33 16.72
#